data_AF-A0A078B2G0-F1
#
_entry.id   AF-A0A078B2G0-F1
#
_cell.length_a   1.000
_cell.length_b   1.000
_cell.length_c   1.000
_cell.angle_alpha   90.00
_cell.angle_beta   90.00
_cell.angle_gamma   90.00
#
_symmetry.space_group_name_H-M   'P 1'
#
loop_
_entity.id
_entity.type
_entity.pdbx_description
1 polymer ?
#
loop_
_entity_poly.entity_id
_entity_poly.type
_entity_poly.pdbx_seq_one_letter_code
_entity_poly.pdbx_strand_id
1 'polypeptide(L)'
;MENIYPTIRSIEIGEELEEFYKIRKNFLIFTEAGKPVYTRFGDEMVMAPFFATMSAIIPKLQSYFWNNNQNAKEQSNKVRWLESENFQIAILKKGNFLYLCLSNYGKGKFLDDDITKKPVKFLKARETSSFVRKQLEFLHLQFVSLMTSSVNAQLTKRPNLDIKTSIAGLERTLDMMCEIGVKSPSIFLEAFQPLRMPENVRKAIEKAIEINKPQNFACGLLVSALNVISLFSDPTQIDYIKPHGIAEEHILYLYINYVTPNAGIIIVCTDHASEVFFECKVSSAAIFKEISERGLLEIIDKCTIQMYEQFDMKEINMVLIRNNLLNQYTTYNFPLLTKVNEMHLQQVIHRLIDLQSTSNIRKAMVPV
;
A
#
# COMPACT_ATOMS: atom_id res chain seq x y z
N MET A 1 -22.37 -10.09 -4.91
CA MET A 1 -20.97 -9.65 -5.05
C MET A 1 -20.39 -9.64 -3.65
N GLU A 2 -19.73 -10.72 -3.25
CA GLU A 2 -19.02 -10.75 -1.97
C GLU A 2 -17.84 -9.77 -2.06
N ASN A 3 -17.71 -8.89 -1.06
CA ASN A 3 -16.72 -7.82 -1.05
C ASN A 3 -15.32 -8.41 -0.97
N ILE A 4 -14.65 -8.51 -2.12
CA ILE A 4 -13.23 -8.84 -2.24
C ILE A 4 -12.35 -7.75 -1.60
N TYR A 5 -12.90 -6.56 -1.40
CA TYR A 5 -12.23 -5.49 -0.67
C TYR A 5 -12.40 -5.66 0.85
N PRO A 6 -11.37 -5.36 1.65
CA PRO A 6 -11.50 -5.37 3.10
C PRO A 6 -12.68 -4.49 3.52
N THR A 7 -13.53 -5.01 4.41
CA THR A 7 -14.69 -4.27 4.92
C THR A 7 -14.22 -3.00 5.61
N ILE A 8 -14.48 -1.86 4.96
CA ILE A 8 -14.20 -0.54 5.50
C ILE A 8 -15.21 -0.28 6.62
N ARG A 9 -14.73 -0.15 7.85
CA ARG A 9 -15.57 0.28 8.97
C ARG A 9 -15.64 1.80 8.97
N SER A 10 -16.85 2.34 8.97
CA SER A 10 -17.12 3.73 9.29
C SER A 10 -17.27 3.85 10.80
N ILE A 11 -16.56 4.80 11.39
CA ILE A 11 -16.71 5.18 12.80
C ILE A 11 -17.11 6.64 12.79
N GLU A 12 -18.33 6.91 13.27
CA GLU A 12 -18.78 8.27 13.51
C GLU A 12 -18.15 8.77 14.82
N ILE A 13 -17.80 10.05 14.85
CA ILE A 13 -17.22 10.71 16.02
C ILE A 13 -18.23 11.77 16.44
N GLY A 14 -18.63 11.76 17.71
CA GLY A 14 -19.53 12.77 18.26
C GLY A 14 -18.81 14.10 18.54
N GLU A 15 -19.57 15.15 18.83
CA GLU A 15 -19.04 16.49 19.13
C GLU A 15 -18.11 16.52 20.36
N GLU A 16 -18.31 15.61 21.31
CA GLU A 16 -17.46 15.46 22.51
C GLU A 16 -16.14 14.71 22.24
N LEU A 17 -15.94 14.22 21.01
CA LEU A 17 -14.75 13.49 20.55
C LEU A 17 -14.38 12.24 21.37
N GLU A 18 -15.31 11.65 22.13
CA GLU A 18 -15.02 10.46 22.94
C GLU A 18 -14.58 9.25 22.09
N GLU A 19 -15.22 9.04 20.94
CA GLU A 19 -14.91 7.95 20.02
C GLU A 19 -13.52 8.10 19.44
N PHE A 20 -13.05 9.33 19.21
CA PHE A 20 -11.71 9.61 18.70
C PHE A 20 -10.62 8.98 19.57
N TYR A 21 -10.79 9.05 20.90
CA TYR A 21 -9.86 8.44 21.86
C TYR A 21 -9.97 6.92 21.97
N LYS A 22 -10.98 6.32 21.33
CA LYS A 22 -11.18 4.86 21.24
C LYS A 22 -10.76 4.30 19.88
N ILE A 23 -10.14 5.11 19.01
CA ILE A 23 -9.56 4.67 17.74
C ILE A 23 -8.08 4.31 17.95
N ARG A 24 -7.66 3.13 17.49
CA ARG A 24 -6.27 2.67 17.54
C ARG A 24 -5.40 3.45 16.59
N LYS A 25 -5.86 3.66 15.35
CA LYS A 25 -5.06 4.32 14.33
C LYS A 25 -5.89 5.19 13.41
N ASN A 26 -5.57 6.47 13.33
CA ASN A 26 -6.28 7.42 12.47
C ASN A 26 -5.30 8.17 11.56
N PHE A 27 -5.71 8.41 10.30
CA PHE A 27 -4.95 9.18 9.33
C PHE A 27 -5.67 10.49 9.04
N LEU A 28 -4.89 11.57 8.97
CA LEU A 28 -5.38 12.92 8.71
C LEU A 28 -4.51 13.56 7.63
N ILE A 29 -5.13 14.36 6.77
CA ILE A 29 -4.45 15.17 5.77
C ILE A 29 -4.90 16.61 5.95
N PHE A 30 -3.94 17.52 5.92
CA PHE A 30 -4.21 18.95 5.82
C PHE A 30 -3.24 19.63 4.87
N THR A 31 -3.63 20.79 4.38
CA THR A 31 -2.73 21.65 3.61
C THR A 31 -1.66 22.24 4.52
N GLU A 32 -0.56 22.72 3.93
CA GLU A 32 0.47 23.47 4.66
C GLU A 32 -0.09 24.74 5.34
N ALA A 33 -1.17 25.30 4.80
CA ALA A 33 -1.90 26.41 5.40
C ALA A 33 -2.77 26.02 6.60
N GLY A 34 -2.81 24.74 6.98
CA GLY A 34 -3.58 24.23 8.11
C GLY A 34 -5.06 23.99 7.80
N LYS A 35 -5.45 23.93 6.53
CA LYS A 35 -6.83 23.58 6.17
C LYS A 35 -7.02 22.05 6.22
N PRO A 36 -8.08 21.55 6.87
CA PRO A 36 -8.43 20.13 6.81
C PRO A 36 -8.70 19.72 5.36
N VAL A 37 -8.20 18.55 4.99
CA VAL A 37 -8.40 17.95 3.65
C VAL A 37 -9.04 16.59 3.76
N TYR A 38 -8.67 15.79 4.76
CA TYR A 38 -9.25 14.46 4.93
C TYR A 38 -9.03 13.94 6.35
N THR A 39 -9.99 13.16 6.85
CA THR A 39 -9.83 12.32 8.03
C THR A 39 -10.41 10.93 7.75
N ARG A 40 -9.74 9.87 8.22
CA ARG A 40 -10.21 8.49 8.03
C ARG A 40 -11.47 8.19 8.84
N PHE A 41 -11.63 8.82 10.00
CA PHE A 41 -12.78 8.58 10.89
C PHE A 41 -13.37 9.90 11.38
N GLY A 42 -14.70 9.94 11.47
CA GLY A 42 -15.46 11.15 11.78
C GLY A 42 -15.59 12.11 10.59
N ASP A 43 -16.26 13.22 10.85
CA ASP A 43 -16.41 14.32 9.88
C ASP A 43 -15.40 15.43 10.17
N GLU A 44 -14.96 16.13 9.13
CA GLU A 44 -14.00 17.23 9.24
C GLU A 44 -14.51 18.40 10.08
N MET A 45 -15.82 18.67 10.05
CA MET A 45 -16.45 19.73 10.84
C MET A 45 -16.40 19.38 12.32
N VAL A 46 -16.70 18.12 12.67
CA VAL A 46 -16.60 17.63 14.06
C VAL A 46 -15.14 17.64 14.52
N MET A 47 -14.23 17.26 13.64
CA MET A 47 -12.79 17.25 13.91
C MET A 47 -12.13 18.65 13.83
N ALA A 48 -12.88 19.71 13.51
CA ALA A 48 -12.34 21.05 13.30
C ALA A 48 -11.54 21.60 14.49
N PRO A 49 -11.95 21.41 15.77
CA PRO A 49 -11.13 21.84 16.90
C PRO A 49 -9.75 21.18 16.93
N PHE A 50 -9.68 19.89 16.57
CA PHE A 50 -8.41 19.16 16.49
C PHE A 50 -7.53 19.70 15.36
N PHE A 51 -8.11 19.93 14.17
CA PHE A 51 -7.38 20.51 13.03
C PHE A 51 -6.85 21.90 13.35
N ALA A 52 -7.65 22.76 14.00
CA ALA A 52 -7.24 24.10 14.42
C ALA A 52 -6.05 24.04 15.40
N THR A 53 -6.13 23.14 16.40
CA THR A 53 -5.07 22.93 17.38
C THR A 53 -3.77 22.48 16.72
N MET A 54 -3.83 21.47 15.84
CA MET A 54 -2.65 20.99 15.13
C MET A 54 -2.04 22.04 14.20
N SER A 55 -2.88 22.84 13.53
CA SER A 55 -2.44 23.92 12.64
C SER A 55 -1.77 25.07 13.38
N ALA A 56 -2.07 25.28 14.67
CA ALA A 56 -1.36 26.22 15.52
C ALA A 56 -0.02 25.65 16.05
N ILE A 57 0.00 24.36 16.39
CA ILE A 57 1.17 23.71 17.00
C ILE A 57 2.26 23.39 15.96
N ILE A 58 1.89 22.87 14.79
CA ILE A 58 2.85 22.38 13.78
C ILE A 58 3.82 23.46 13.30
N PRO A 59 3.39 24.69 12.94
CA PRO A 59 4.32 25.74 12.51
C PRO A 59 5.34 26.08 13.60
N LYS A 60 4.92 26.06 14.86
CA LYS A 60 5.81 26.32 16.00
C LYS A 60 6.82 25.18 16.17
N LEU A 61 6.38 23.93 16.08
CA LEU A 61 7.29 22.77 16.06
C LEU A 61 8.28 22.83 14.90
N GLN A 62 7.82 23.23 13.72
CA GLN A 62 8.69 23.42 12.56
C GLN A 62 9.76 24.47 12.85
N SER A 63 9.38 25.63 13.41
CA SER A 63 10.36 26.68 13.74
C SER A 63 11.48 26.25 14.70
N TYR A 64 11.18 25.33 15.63
CA TYR A 64 12.15 24.87 16.62
C TYR A 64 12.96 23.65 16.18
N PHE A 65 12.35 22.71 15.46
CA PHE A 65 12.91 21.38 15.23
C PHE A 65 13.14 21.06 13.76
N TRP A 66 12.63 21.87 12.85
CA TRP A 66 12.77 21.69 11.41
C TRP A 66 13.88 22.61 10.89
N ASN A 67 15.08 22.02 10.78
CA ASN A 67 16.31 22.78 10.56
C ASN A 67 16.44 23.25 9.10
N ASN A 68 15.84 24.39 8.74
CA ASN A 68 15.70 24.93 7.37
C ASN A 68 17.00 25.06 6.55
N ASN A 69 18.17 24.83 7.16
CA ASN A 69 19.48 24.88 6.53
C ASN A 69 19.88 23.56 5.81
N GLN A 70 19.13 22.46 5.97
CA GLN A 70 19.31 21.24 5.17
C GLN A 70 18.48 21.30 3.88
N ASN A 71 18.97 20.70 2.80
CA ASN A 71 18.28 20.61 1.50
C ASN A 71 16.77 20.34 1.67
N ALA A 72 15.91 21.15 1.04
CA ALA A 72 14.45 21.04 1.14
C ALA A 72 13.92 19.62 0.82
N LYS A 73 14.62 18.88 -0.07
CA LYS A 73 14.32 17.48 -0.40
C LYS A 73 14.61 16.49 0.74
N GLU A 74 15.64 16.73 1.56
CA GLU A 74 15.96 15.85 2.69
C GLU A 74 14.99 16.04 3.86
N GLN A 75 14.40 17.22 3.95
CA GLN A 75 13.44 17.56 4.98
C GLN A 75 12.06 16.93 4.69
N SER A 76 11.54 17.04 3.46
CA SER A 76 10.20 16.52 3.08
C SER A 76 10.03 15.00 3.26
N ASN A 77 11.13 14.26 3.34
CA ASN A 77 11.07 12.80 3.43
C ASN A 77 11.17 12.26 4.86
N LYS A 78 11.38 13.10 5.88
CA LYS A 78 11.55 12.59 7.24
C LYS A 78 10.25 12.69 8.04
N VAL A 79 9.85 11.58 8.66
CA VAL A 79 8.78 11.58 9.66
C VAL A 79 9.27 12.21 10.96
N ARG A 80 8.40 12.98 11.60
CA ARG A 80 8.58 13.56 12.94
C ARG A 80 7.54 13.00 13.87
N TRP A 81 7.87 12.91 15.16
CA TRP A 81 7.02 12.29 16.16
C TRP A 81 6.68 13.29 17.26
N LEU A 82 5.42 13.28 17.67
CA LEU A 82 4.97 13.79 18.96
C LEU A 82 4.50 12.60 19.77
N GLU A 83 5.09 12.40 20.93
CA GLU A 83 4.77 11.27 21.79
C GLU A 83 4.21 11.75 23.11
N SER A 84 3.15 11.08 23.55
CA SER A 84 2.59 11.14 24.89
C SER A 84 2.56 9.72 25.46
N GLU A 85 2.06 9.56 26.68
CA GLU A 85 1.95 8.25 27.33
C GLU A 85 1.13 7.26 26.47
N ASN A 86 -0.04 7.70 26.00
CA ASN A 86 -0.99 6.84 25.29
C ASN A 86 -1.03 7.10 23.79
N PHE A 87 -0.66 8.28 23.30
CA PHE A 87 -0.73 8.63 21.89
C PHE A 87 0.64 8.92 21.29
N GLN A 88 0.83 8.48 20.06
CA GLN A 88 1.91 8.94 19.19
C GLN A 88 1.31 9.57 17.94
N ILE A 89 1.88 10.70 17.52
CA ILE A 89 1.51 11.41 16.29
C ILE A 89 2.73 11.45 15.39
N ALA A 90 2.69 10.71 14.29
CA ALA A 90 3.65 10.84 13.22
C ALA A 90 3.21 11.93 12.25
N ILE A 91 4.14 12.81 11.87
CA ILE A 91 3.92 13.93 10.96
C ILE A 91 4.88 13.78 9.77
N LEU A 92 4.35 13.79 8.55
CA LEU A 92 5.12 13.79 7.31
C LEU A 92 4.68 14.96 6.43
N LYS A 93 5.63 15.82 6.03
CA LYS A 93 5.39 16.94 5.11
C LYS A 93 5.80 16.56 3.69
N LYS A 94 4.85 16.49 2.74
CA LYS A 94 5.14 16.19 1.33
C LYS A 94 4.45 17.22 0.44
N GLY A 95 5.25 18.01 -0.28
CA GLY A 95 4.74 19.14 -1.07
C GLY A 95 3.94 20.12 -0.20
N ASN A 96 2.75 20.50 -0.68
CA ASN A 96 1.84 21.43 0.01
C ASN A 96 0.94 20.73 1.05
N PHE A 97 1.24 19.48 1.41
CA PHE A 97 0.43 18.66 2.30
C PHE A 97 1.20 18.18 3.52
N LEU A 98 0.49 18.08 4.63
CA LEU A 98 0.92 17.49 5.87
C LEU A 98 0.04 16.25 6.13
N TYR A 99 0.70 15.11 6.28
CA TYR A 99 0.07 13.84 6.57
C TYR A 99 0.35 13.47 8.02
N LEU A 100 -0.71 13.19 8.76
CA LEU A 100 -0.64 12.76 10.15
C LEU A 100 -1.09 11.32 10.29
N CYS A 101 -0.36 10.57 11.08
CA CYS A 101 -0.75 9.25 11.55
C CYS A 101 -0.80 9.28 13.09
N LEU A 102 -2.01 9.20 13.62
CA LEU A 102 -2.28 9.08 15.04
C LEU A 102 -2.29 7.60 15.40
N SER A 103 -1.56 7.22 16.44
CA SER A 103 -1.53 5.85 16.95
C SER A 103 -1.75 5.87 18.45
N ASN A 104 -2.81 5.21 18.88
CA ASN A 104 -3.22 5.07 20.26
C ASN A 104 -2.73 3.73 20.82
N TYR A 105 -2.06 3.78 21.95
CA TYR A 105 -1.50 2.66 22.70
C TYR A 105 -2.10 2.58 24.11
N GLY A 106 -3.18 3.33 24.37
CA GLY A 106 -3.92 3.29 25.62
C GLY A 106 -4.47 1.90 25.93
N LYS A 107 -4.88 1.71 27.20
CA LYS A 107 -5.50 0.47 27.65
C LYS A 107 -6.99 0.50 27.28
N GLY A 108 -7.46 -0.46 26.50
CA GLY A 108 -8.87 -0.57 26.15
C GLY A 108 -9.12 -1.47 24.95
N LYS A 109 -10.39 -1.63 24.59
CA LYS A 109 -10.80 -2.12 23.27
C LYS A 109 -10.92 -0.93 22.34
N PHE A 110 -10.39 -1.05 21.12
CA PHE A 110 -10.52 0.01 20.13
C PHE A 110 -11.70 -0.25 19.19
N LEU A 111 -12.31 0.81 18.68
CA LEU A 111 -13.49 0.73 17.79
C LEU A 111 -13.13 0.20 16.40
N ASP A 112 -11.90 0.43 15.97
CA ASP A 112 -11.33 -0.05 14.70
C ASP A 112 -10.69 -1.44 14.79
N ASP A 113 -10.67 -2.08 15.97
CA ASP A 113 -10.20 -3.46 16.13
C ASP A 113 -11.19 -4.46 15.51
N ASP A 114 -10.69 -5.48 14.81
CA ASP A 114 -11.56 -6.52 14.24
C ASP A 114 -12.22 -7.40 15.32
N ILE A 115 -13.47 -7.07 15.69
CA ILE A 115 -14.25 -7.77 16.73
C ILE A 115 -14.50 -9.25 16.40
N THR A 116 -14.41 -9.63 15.11
CA THR A 116 -14.64 -11.02 14.68
C THR A 116 -13.47 -11.94 15.01
N LYS A 117 -12.30 -11.39 15.37
CA LYS A 117 -11.07 -12.13 15.59
C LYS A 117 -10.58 -11.94 17.03
N LYS A 118 -10.01 -13.00 17.62
CA LYS A 118 -9.38 -12.89 18.94
C LYS A 118 -8.17 -11.97 18.82
N PRO A 119 -8.01 -10.95 19.68
CA PRO A 119 -6.88 -10.05 19.63
C PRO A 119 -5.59 -10.84 19.90
N VAL A 120 -4.66 -10.82 18.96
CA VAL A 120 -3.39 -11.54 19.12
C VAL A 120 -2.48 -10.74 20.06
N LYS A 121 -2.02 -11.41 21.12
CA LYS A 121 -1.32 -10.81 22.27
C LYS A 121 -0.04 -10.02 21.89
N PHE A 122 0.53 -10.27 20.71
CA PHE A 122 1.76 -9.63 20.21
C PHE A 122 1.55 -8.25 19.54
N LEU A 123 0.31 -7.81 19.27
CA LEU A 123 -0.04 -6.50 18.66
C LEU A 123 0.08 -5.28 19.59
N LYS A 124 0.62 -5.47 20.81
CA LYS A 124 0.90 -4.36 21.73
C LYS A 124 2.20 -3.62 21.43
N ALA A 125 3.04 -4.14 20.54
CA ALA A 125 4.27 -3.47 20.15
C ALA A 125 3.99 -2.20 19.33
N ARG A 126 4.72 -1.12 19.61
CA ARG A 126 4.69 0.11 18.81
C ARG A 126 5.24 -0.19 17.42
N GLU A 127 4.62 0.38 16.39
CA GLU A 127 5.12 0.26 15.01
C GLU A 127 6.44 1.03 14.87
N THR A 128 7.30 0.56 13.96
CA THR A 128 8.58 1.23 13.72
C THR A 128 8.37 2.51 12.93
N SER A 129 9.28 3.47 13.11
CA SER A 129 9.22 4.75 12.39
C SER A 129 9.27 4.59 10.87
N SER A 130 10.03 3.60 10.39
CA SER A 130 10.10 3.24 8.98
C SER A 130 8.76 2.74 8.43
N PHE A 131 8.01 1.93 9.18
CA PHE A 131 6.73 1.41 8.70
C PHE A 131 5.68 2.51 8.59
N VAL A 132 5.54 3.35 9.62
CA VAL A 132 4.60 4.47 9.60
C VAL A 132 4.97 5.47 8.51
N ARG A 133 6.26 5.71 8.28
CA ARG A 133 6.71 6.49 7.12
C ARG A 133 6.19 5.92 5.80
N LYS A 134 6.38 4.62 5.55
CA LYS A 134 5.95 3.99 4.30
C LYS A 134 4.43 4.07 4.10
N GLN A 135 3.65 3.96 5.17
CA GLN A 135 2.20 4.14 5.12
C GLN A 135 1.80 5.56 4.71
N LEU A 136 2.44 6.58 5.31
CA LEU A 136 2.20 7.98 4.95
C LEU A 136 2.68 8.31 3.53
N GLU A 137 3.80 7.74 3.09
CA GLU A 137 4.30 7.88 1.72
C GLU A 137 3.36 7.21 0.70
N PHE A 138 2.84 6.03 1.02
CA PHE A 138 1.83 5.37 0.20
C PHE A 138 0.55 6.22 0.09
N LEU A 139 0.02 6.69 1.22
CA LEU A 139 -1.16 7.56 1.24
C LEU A 139 -0.92 8.85 0.43
N HIS A 140 0.28 9.43 0.50
CA HIS A 140 0.64 10.58 -0.32
C HIS A 140 0.61 10.27 -1.82
N LEU A 141 1.24 9.18 -2.26
CA LEU A 141 1.25 8.78 -3.67
C LEU A 141 -0.17 8.53 -4.19
N GLN A 142 -1.00 7.87 -3.38
CA GLN A 142 -2.40 7.63 -3.75
C GLN A 142 -3.23 8.91 -3.76
N PHE A 143 -3.03 9.80 -2.80
CA PHE A 143 -3.71 11.09 -2.78
C PHE A 143 -3.33 11.94 -3.99
N VAL A 144 -2.05 12.00 -4.34
CA VAL A 144 -1.56 12.74 -5.51
C VAL A 144 -2.06 12.11 -6.83
N SER A 145 -2.22 10.79 -6.91
CA SER A 145 -2.77 10.15 -8.13
C SER A 145 -4.26 10.43 -8.33
N LEU A 146 -5.00 10.65 -7.25
CA LEU A 146 -6.40 11.08 -7.27
C LEU A 146 -6.55 12.57 -7.61
N MET A 147 -5.56 13.38 -7.26
CA MET A 147 -5.56 14.82 -7.49
C MET A 147 -5.02 15.15 -8.89
N THR A 148 -5.73 15.98 -9.65
CA THR A 148 -5.23 16.42 -10.96
C THR A 148 -3.99 17.31 -10.81
N SER A 149 -3.08 17.25 -11.79
CA SER A 149 -1.89 18.12 -11.84
C SER A 149 -2.22 19.61 -11.76
N SER A 150 -3.41 20.00 -12.27
CA SER A 150 -3.94 21.36 -12.17
C SER A 150 -4.20 21.82 -10.74
N VAL A 151 -4.70 20.96 -9.86
CA VAL A 151 -4.97 21.30 -8.45
C VAL A 151 -3.65 21.51 -7.70
N ASN A 152 -2.65 20.65 -7.96
CA ASN A 152 -1.31 20.83 -7.40
C ASN A 152 -0.67 22.16 -7.85
N ALA A 153 -0.76 22.50 -9.13
CA ALA A 153 -0.26 23.78 -9.64
C ALA A 153 -0.99 24.99 -9.03
N GLN A 154 -2.30 24.88 -8.81
CA GLN A 154 -3.08 25.94 -8.16
C GLN A 154 -2.75 26.08 -6.68
N LEU A 155 -2.51 24.99 -5.95
CA LEU A 155 -2.07 25.02 -4.55
C LEU A 155 -0.72 25.71 -4.38
N THR A 156 0.22 25.51 -5.32
CA THR A 156 1.51 26.22 -5.30
C THR A 156 1.33 27.73 -5.46
N LYS A 157 0.37 28.18 -6.27
CA LYS A 157 0.05 29.61 -6.43
C LYS A 157 -0.81 30.17 -5.30
N ARG A 158 -1.69 29.35 -4.73
CA ARG A 158 -2.66 29.70 -3.70
C ARG A 158 -2.65 28.61 -2.62
N PRO A 159 -1.74 28.70 -1.62
CA PRO A 159 -1.64 27.70 -0.55
C PRO A 159 -2.92 27.56 0.29
N ASN A 160 -3.75 28.61 0.31
CA ASN A 160 -5.02 28.65 1.02
C ASN A 160 -6.21 28.15 0.17
N LEU A 161 -5.97 27.57 -1.01
CA LEU A 161 -7.05 27.04 -1.85
C LEU A 161 -7.80 25.93 -1.10
N ASP A 162 -9.12 25.99 -1.15
CA ASP A 162 -9.96 24.89 -0.69
C ASP A 162 -10.03 23.82 -1.78
N ILE A 163 -9.54 22.62 -1.47
CA ILE A 163 -9.49 21.49 -2.38
C ILE A 163 -10.52 20.41 -2.04
N LYS A 164 -11.41 20.67 -1.08
CA LYS A 164 -12.44 19.71 -0.67
C LYS A 164 -13.34 19.29 -1.83
N THR A 165 -13.66 20.25 -2.70
CA THR A 165 -14.43 19.97 -3.92
C THR A 165 -13.70 19.04 -4.90
N SER A 166 -12.36 19.06 -4.90
CA SER A 166 -11.54 18.20 -5.76
C SER A 166 -11.48 16.74 -5.30
N ILE A 167 -11.75 16.48 -4.02
CA ILE A 167 -11.72 15.13 -3.43
C ILE A 167 -13.12 14.57 -3.15
N ALA A 168 -14.17 15.37 -3.39
CA ALA A 168 -15.54 14.97 -3.16
C ALA A 168 -15.88 13.71 -3.97
N GLY A 169 -16.36 12.67 -3.30
CA GLY A 169 -16.66 11.36 -3.89
C GLY A 169 -15.47 10.38 -3.91
N LEU A 170 -14.29 10.78 -3.46
CA LEU A 170 -13.09 9.94 -3.38
C LEU A 170 -12.79 9.46 -1.95
N GLU A 171 -13.63 9.81 -0.97
CA GLU A 171 -13.44 9.53 0.45
C GLU A 171 -13.36 8.02 0.69
N ARG A 172 -14.27 7.24 0.09
CA ARG A 172 -14.26 5.77 0.19
C ARG A 172 -12.98 5.15 -0.37
N THR A 173 -12.42 5.75 -1.42
CA THR A 173 -11.16 5.31 -2.01
C THR A 173 -9.99 5.59 -1.06
N LEU A 174 -9.95 6.77 -0.45
CA LEU A 174 -8.96 7.13 0.57
C LEU A 174 -9.07 6.26 1.83
N ASP A 175 -10.30 5.95 2.27
CA ASP A 175 -10.56 5.03 3.37
C ASP A 175 -9.96 3.65 3.09
N MET A 176 -10.16 3.14 1.87
CA MET A 176 -9.61 1.87 1.42
C MET A 176 -8.08 1.92 1.39
N MET A 177 -7.48 3.02 0.95
CA MET A 177 -6.03 3.20 0.93
C MET A 177 -5.42 3.21 2.34
N CYS A 178 -6.08 3.85 3.31
CA CYS A 178 -5.67 3.78 4.71
C CYS A 178 -5.72 2.33 5.24
N GLU A 179 -6.79 1.60 4.91
CA GLU A 179 -6.98 0.21 5.31
C GLU A 179 -5.88 -0.71 4.74
N ILE A 180 -5.62 -0.60 3.44
CA ILE A 180 -4.55 -1.32 2.74
C ILE A 180 -3.18 -0.93 3.34
N GLY A 181 -2.95 0.36 3.63
CA GLY A 181 -1.74 0.87 4.27
C GLY A 181 -1.41 0.16 5.58
N VAL A 182 -2.42 -0.12 6.39
CA VAL A 182 -2.24 -0.74 7.71
C VAL A 182 -2.14 -2.27 7.63
N LYS A 183 -2.89 -2.89 6.74
CA LYS A 183 -3.03 -4.36 6.68
C LYS A 183 -2.09 -5.04 5.68
N SER A 184 -1.70 -4.35 4.61
CA SER A 184 -0.87 -4.92 3.55
C SER A 184 0.62 -4.70 3.84
N PRO A 185 1.44 -5.76 3.77
CA PRO A 185 2.88 -5.65 3.97
C PRO A 185 3.60 -5.19 2.70
N SER A 186 2.93 -5.22 1.55
CA SER A 186 3.45 -4.72 0.28
C SER A 186 3.85 -3.25 0.38
N ILE A 187 3.17 -2.51 1.27
CA ILE A 187 3.49 -1.13 1.59
C ILE A 187 4.82 -1.02 2.32
N PHE A 188 5.07 -1.89 3.30
CA PHE A 188 6.34 -1.91 4.02
C PHE A 188 7.49 -2.41 3.14
N LEU A 189 7.24 -3.50 2.41
CA LEU A 189 8.24 -4.18 1.59
C LEU A 189 8.52 -3.47 0.27
N GLU A 190 7.69 -2.50 -0.11
CA GLU A 190 7.69 -1.87 -1.44
C GLU A 190 7.68 -2.90 -2.57
N ALA A 191 6.94 -3.98 -2.34
CA ALA A 191 6.88 -5.15 -3.22
C ALA A 191 5.41 -5.47 -3.53
N PHE A 192 5.12 -5.87 -4.76
CA PHE A 192 3.77 -6.30 -5.13
C PHE A 192 3.39 -7.59 -4.40
N GLN A 193 2.09 -7.76 -4.11
CA GLN A 193 1.56 -8.96 -3.51
C GLN A 193 1.14 -9.93 -4.62
N PRO A 194 1.77 -11.11 -4.77
CA PRO A 194 1.32 -12.08 -5.76
C PRO A 194 0.01 -12.75 -5.32
N LEU A 195 -0.91 -12.99 -6.27
CA LEU A 195 -2.13 -13.76 -6.01
C LEU A 195 -1.73 -15.20 -5.65
N ARG A 196 -2.20 -15.73 -4.52
CA ARG A 196 -1.91 -17.11 -4.13
C ARG A 196 -2.77 -18.07 -4.95
N MET A 197 -2.12 -18.94 -5.73
CA MET A 197 -2.80 -19.92 -6.57
C MET A 197 -1.89 -21.12 -6.87
N PRO A 198 -2.45 -22.25 -7.33
CA PRO A 198 -1.68 -23.43 -7.73
C PRO A 198 -0.64 -23.10 -8.82
N GLU A 199 0.57 -23.67 -8.71
CA GLU A 199 1.67 -23.43 -9.63
C GLU A 199 1.34 -23.85 -11.07
N ASN A 200 0.64 -24.98 -11.25
CA ASN A 200 0.20 -25.45 -12.57
C ASN A 200 -0.75 -24.46 -13.26
N VAL A 201 -1.66 -23.83 -12.49
CA VAL A 201 -2.58 -22.79 -12.99
C VAL A 201 -1.79 -21.56 -13.41
N ARG A 202 -0.84 -21.10 -12.58
CA ARG A 202 0.00 -19.94 -12.94
C ARG A 202 0.83 -20.19 -14.19
N LYS A 203 1.49 -21.35 -14.30
CA LYS A 203 2.27 -21.72 -15.51
C LYS A 203 1.40 -21.77 -16.77
N ALA A 204 0.15 -22.21 -16.64
CA ALA A 204 -0.78 -22.22 -17.77
C ALA A 204 -1.16 -20.79 -18.22
N ILE A 205 -1.29 -19.85 -17.27
CA ILE A 205 -1.53 -18.43 -17.54
C ILE A 205 -0.29 -17.78 -18.17
N GLU A 206 0.89 -18.01 -17.60
CA GLU A 206 2.16 -17.50 -18.14
C GLU A 206 2.36 -17.97 -19.58
N LYS A 207 2.08 -19.23 -19.89
CA LYS A 207 2.15 -19.76 -21.25
C LYS A 207 1.16 -19.04 -22.20
N ALA A 208 -0.05 -18.74 -21.75
CA ALA A 208 -1.03 -18.00 -22.55
C ALA A 208 -0.59 -16.56 -22.81
N ILE A 209 0.06 -15.93 -21.83
CA ILE A 209 0.66 -14.61 -21.99
C ILE A 209 1.80 -14.67 -23.00
N GLU A 210 2.75 -15.60 -22.86
CA GLU A 210 3.91 -15.77 -23.75
C GLU A 210 3.52 -15.93 -25.22
N ILE A 211 2.44 -16.67 -25.52
CA ILE A 211 1.98 -16.91 -26.90
C ILE A 211 1.40 -15.63 -27.53
N ASN A 212 0.79 -14.76 -26.72
CA ASN A 212 -0.01 -13.63 -27.19
C ASN A 212 0.55 -12.28 -26.71
N LYS A 213 1.88 -12.17 -26.53
CA LYS A 213 2.51 -10.90 -26.16
C LYS A 213 2.38 -9.89 -27.30
N PRO A 214 2.15 -8.60 -26.99
CA PRO A 214 2.36 -7.54 -27.97
C PRO A 214 3.85 -7.47 -28.35
N GLN A 215 4.16 -6.93 -29.52
CA GLN A 215 5.53 -6.69 -29.98
C GLN A 215 6.10 -5.40 -29.39
N ASN A 216 5.28 -4.33 -29.32
CA ASN A 216 5.70 -3.02 -28.86
C ASN A 216 5.26 -2.75 -27.42
N PHE A 217 5.97 -3.31 -26.45
CA PHE A 217 5.72 -3.08 -25.03
C PHE A 217 7.01 -3.21 -24.21
N ALA A 218 7.06 -2.58 -23.05
CA ALA A 218 8.19 -2.75 -22.14
C ALA A 218 7.89 -3.79 -21.05
N CYS A 219 6.78 -3.60 -20.32
CA CYS A 219 6.35 -4.54 -19.30
C CYS A 219 4.84 -4.59 -19.19
N GLY A 220 4.33 -5.68 -18.64
CA GLY A 220 2.91 -5.87 -18.38
C GLY A 220 2.67 -6.71 -17.15
N LEU A 221 1.51 -6.49 -16.56
CA LEU A 221 1.04 -7.14 -15.36
C LEU A 221 -0.35 -7.70 -15.62
N LEU A 222 -0.54 -8.98 -15.36
CA LEU A 222 -1.87 -9.54 -15.17
C LEU A 222 -2.21 -9.46 -13.68
N VAL A 223 -3.34 -8.87 -13.35
CA VAL A 223 -3.75 -8.57 -11.97
C VAL A 223 -5.14 -9.12 -11.65
N SER A 224 -5.37 -9.47 -10.39
CA SER A 224 -6.70 -9.69 -9.83
C SER A 224 -6.86 -8.90 -8.53
N ALA A 225 -7.82 -7.98 -8.49
CA ALA A 225 -7.98 -7.00 -7.42
C ALA A 225 -6.65 -6.23 -7.18
N LEU A 226 -6.03 -6.37 -6.00
CA LEU A 226 -4.74 -5.74 -5.68
C LEU A 226 -3.54 -6.68 -5.88
N ASN A 227 -3.77 -7.90 -6.37
CA ASN A 227 -2.76 -8.96 -6.41
C ASN A 227 -2.26 -9.20 -7.83
N VAL A 228 -0.96 -9.39 -7.99
CA VAL A 228 -0.33 -9.70 -9.28
C VAL A 228 -0.37 -11.20 -9.55
N ILE A 229 -0.87 -11.59 -10.71
CA ILE A 229 -0.89 -12.98 -11.17
C ILE A 229 0.40 -13.30 -11.93
N SER A 230 0.77 -12.46 -12.88
CA SER A 230 1.96 -12.69 -13.69
C SER A 230 2.54 -11.36 -14.15
N LEU A 231 3.86 -11.35 -14.31
CA LEU A 231 4.64 -10.26 -14.88
C LEU A 231 5.27 -10.74 -16.16
N PHE A 232 5.24 -9.90 -17.18
CA PHE A 232 5.92 -10.17 -18.43
C PHE A 232 6.57 -8.89 -18.93
N SER A 233 7.69 -9.02 -19.62
CA SER A 233 8.45 -7.87 -20.08
C SER A 233 9.31 -8.21 -21.28
N ASP A 234 9.63 -7.20 -22.08
CA ASP A 234 10.67 -7.26 -23.09
C ASP A 234 11.92 -6.52 -22.58
N PRO A 235 13.01 -7.24 -22.26
CA PRO A 235 14.24 -6.63 -21.75
C PRO A 235 14.80 -5.54 -22.67
N THR A 236 14.65 -5.68 -23.99
CA THR A 236 15.19 -4.71 -24.96
C THR A 236 14.45 -3.38 -24.91
N GLN A 237 13.14 -3.43 -24.70
CA GLN A 237 12.26 -2.27 -24.61
C GLN A 237 12.28 -1.65 -23.20
N ILE A 238 12.50 -2.45 -22.15
CA ILE A 238 12.67 -1.94 -20.78
C ILE A 238 13.87 -0.99 -20.70
N ASP A 239 14.99 -1.33 -21.33
CA ASP A 239 16.18 -0.48 -21.29
C ASP A 239 15.96 0.86 -22.00
N TYR A 240 15.03 0.92 -22.96
CA TYR A 240 14.57 2.15 -23.58
C TYR A 240 13.66 2.99 -22.65
N ILE A 241 12.85 2.34 -21.82
CA ILE A 241 11.98 3.02 -20.85
C ILE A 241 12.71 3.42 -19.57
N LYS A 242 13.81 2.75 -19.17
CA LYS A 242 14.62 3.10 -17.99
C LYS A 242 15.19 4.51 -18.13
N PRO A 243 14.65 5.54 -17.46
CA PRO A 243 15.26 6.85 -17.52
C PRO A 243 16.42 6.84 -16.52
N HIS A 244 17.61 7.20 -16.97
CA HIS A 244 18.66 7.67 -16.07
C HIS A 244 18.19 8.97 -15.42
N GLY A 245 17.47 8.85 -14.31
CA GLY A 245 16.81 9.97 -13.63
C GLY A 245 15.47 10.28 -14.28
N ILE A 246 14.37 9.96 -13.58
CA ILE A 246 13.02 10.35 -13.98
C ILE A 246 12.97 11.90 -13.94
N ALA A 247 13.13 12.53 -15.10
CA ALA A 247 12.79 13.93 -15.29
C ALA A 247 11.26 14.06 -15.22
N GLU A 248 10.75 15.19 -14.71
CA GLU A 248 9.32 15.47 -14.51
C GLU A 248 8.48 15.41 -15.81
N GLU A 249 9.10 15.23 -16.98
CA GLU A 249 8.49 15.24 -18.31
C GLU A 249 8.31 13.86 -18.96
N HIS A 250 8.74 12.76 -18.32
CA HIS A 250 8.54 11.42 -18.90
C HIS A 250 7.10 10.94 -18.72
N ILE A 251 6.37 10.82 -19.83
CA ILE A 251 5.02 10.26 -19.87
C ILE A 251 5.12 8.76 -20.12
N LEU A 252 4.55 7.97 -19.20
CA LEU A 252 4.35 6.53 -19.39
C LEU A 252 2.98 6.28 -20.02
N TYR A 253 2.94 5.52 -21.11
CA TYR A 253 1.70 5.13 -21.77
C TYR A 253 1.24 3.78 -21.23
N LEU A 254 0.03 3.76 -20.67
CA LEU A 254 -0.54 2.57 -20.05
C LEU A 254 -1.80 2.13 -20.81
N TYR A 255 -1.81 0.89 -21.27
CA TYR A 255 -3.02 0.20 -21.69
C TYR A 255 -3.58 -0.61 -20.52
N ILE A 256 -4.83 -0.33 -20.14
CA ILE A 256 -5.51 -1.01 -19.03
C ILE A 256 -6.80 -1.61 -19.55
N ASN A 257 -7.00 -2.91 -19.33
CA ASN A 257 -8.22 -3.62 -19.70
C ASN A 257 -8.65 -4.58 -18.60
N TYR A 258 -9.88 -4.41 -18.11
CA TYR A 258 -10.50 -5.30 -17.13
C TYR A 258 -11.56 -6.16 -17.83
N VAL A 259 -11.41 -7.48 -17.72
CA VAL A 259 -12.36 -8.45 -18.30
C VAL A 259 -13.39 -8.90 -17.27
N THR A 260 -12.99 -8.99 -16.01
CA THR A 260 -13.92 -9.10 -14.87
C THR A 260 -13.71 -7.92 -13.95
N PRO A 261 -14.62 -7.66 -12.98
CA PRO A 261 -14.42 -6.60 -11.99
C PRO A 261 -13.10 -6.73 -11.20
N ASN A 262 -12.56 -7.94 -11.12
CA ASN A 262 -11.32 -8.21 -10.40
C ASN A 262 -10.14 -8.41 -11.33
N ALA A 263 -10.31 -9.13 -12.44
CA ALA A 263 -9.22 -9.54 -13.32
C ALA A 263 -9.00 -8.55 -14.47
N GLY A 264 -7.79 -8.03 -14.55
CA GLY A 264 -7.38 -7.10 -15.60
C GLY A 264 -5.93 -7.28 -16.01
N ILE A 265 -5.58 -6.68 -17.13
CA ILE A 265 -4.21 -6.60 -17.62
C ILE A 265 -3.81 -5.13 -17.74
N ILE A 266 -2.57 -4.84 -17.37
CA ILE A 266 -1.94 -3.53 -17.49
C ILE A 266 -0.70 -3.73 -18.35
N ILE A 267 -0.55 -2.96 -19.41
CA ILE A 267 0.60 -3.02 -20.33
C ILE A 267 1.20 -1.62 -20.42
N VAL A 268 2.51 -1.53 -20.20
CA VAL A 268 3.32 -0.33 -20.39
C VAL A 268 3.81 -0.32 -21.83
N CYS A 269 3.25 0.60 -22.62
CA CYS A 269 3.57 0.79 -24.01
C CYS A 269 4.86 1.62 -24.16
N THR A 270 5.63 1.33 -25.20
CA THR A 270 6.85 2.08 -25.54
C THR A 270 6.54 3.39 -26.27
N ASP A 271 5.36 3.49 -26.87
CA ASP A 271 4.90 4.66 -27.60
C ASP A 271 3.38 4.88 -27.44
N HIS A 272 2.90 6.06 -27.80
CA HIS A 272 1.52 6.51 -27.80
C HIS A 272 0.83 6.41 -29.15
N ALA A 273 1.51 5.88 -30.16
CA ALA A 273 0.92 5.62 -31.46
C ALA A 273 -0.34 4.77 -31.32
N SER A 274 -1.41 5.16 -32.03
CA SER A 274 -2.71 4.46 -31.99
C SER A 274 -2.60 2.97 -32.35
N GLU A 275 -1.63 2.62 -33.19
CA GLU A 275 -1.31 1.26 -33.61
C GLU A 275 -0.83 0.38 -32.42
N VAL A 276 0.00 0.93 -31.53
CA VAL A 276 0.51 0.22 -30.34
C VAL A 276 -0.63 -0.07 -29.35
N PHE A 277 -1.54 0.89 -29.17
CA PHE A 277 -2.74 0.68 -28.35
C PHE A 277 -3.68 -0.37 -28.95
N PHE A 278 -3.87 -0.36 -30.27
CA PHE A 278 -4.66 -1.37 -30.97
C PHE A 278 -4.03 -2.76 -30.84
N GLU A 279 -2.71 -2.86 -30.99
CA GLU A 279 -1.94 -4.09 -30.79
C GLU A 279 -2.10 -4.65 -29.37
N CYS A 280 -1.96 -3.79 -28.35
CA CYS A 280 -2.17 -4.17 -26.95
C CYS A 280 -3.60 -4.67 -26.70
N LYS A 281 -4.60 -4.05 -27.36
CA LYS A 281 -5.99 -4.49 -27.28
C LYS A 281 -6.20 -5.88 -27.89
N VAL A 282 -5.65 -6.13 -29.08
CA VAL A 282 -5.73 -7.45 -29.74
C VAL A 282 -5.04 -8.52 -28.89
N SER A 283 -3.83 -8.22 -28.40
CA SER A 283 -3.05 -9.11 -27.53
C SER A 283 -3.78 -9.41 -26.23
N SER A 284 -4.32 -8.38 -25.55
CA SER A 284 -5.11 -8.54 -24.34
C SER A 284 -6.34 -9.43 -24.57
N ALA A 285 -7.08 -9.22 -25.66
CA ALA A 285 -8.25 -10.04 -25.99
C ALA A 285 -7.87 -11.49 -26.25
N ALA A 286 -6.75 -11.75 -26.93
CA ALA A 286 -6.25 -13.10 -27.19
C ALA A 286 -5.82 -13.81 -25.89
N ILE A 287 -5.08 -13.12 -25.01
CA ILE A 287 -4.69 -13.63 -23.69
C ILE A 287 -5.93 -14.05 -22.89
N PHE A 288 -6.91 -13.15 -22.77
CA PHE A 288 -8.11 -13.44 -21.98
C PHE A 288 -9.00 -14.51 -22.62
N LYS A 289 -9.02 -14.61 -23.95
CA LYS A 289 -9.69 -15.70 -24.66
C LYS A 289 -9.06 -17.05 -24.29
N GLU A 290 -7.73 -17.18 -24.34
CA GLU A 290 -7.04 -18.43 -23.99
C GLU A 290 -7.22 -18.79 -22.49
N ILE A 291 -7.18 -17.80 -21.60
CA ILE A 291 -7.44 -18.00 -20.17
C ILE A 291 -8.89 -18.46 -19.93
N SER A 292 -9.85 -17.88 -20.65
CA SER A 292 -11.27 -18.21 -20.55
C SER A 292 -11.59 -19.59 -21.10
N GLU A 293 -11.06 -19.95 -22.27
CA GLU A 293 -11.24 -21.27 -22.90
C GLU A 293 -10.68 -22.41 -22.04
N ARG A 294 -9.65 -22.12 -21.23
CA ARG A 294 -9.06 -23.06 -20.27
C ARG A 294 -9.77 -23.09 -18.91
N GLY A 295 -10.83 -22.32 -18.71
CA GLY A 295 -11.57 -22.24 -17.45
C GLY A 295 -10.77 -21.64 -16.28
N LEU A 296 -9.69 -20.90 -16.56
CA LEU A 296 -8.78 -20.40 -15.53
C LEU A 296 -9.32 -19.14 -14.83
N LEU A 297 -10.24 -18.40 -15.46
CA LEU A 297 -10.87 -17.20 -14.88
C LEU A 297 -11.63 -17.53 -13.58
N GLU A 298 -12.40 -18.62 -13.56
CA GLU A 298 -13.11 -19.03 -12.34
C GLU A 298 -12.17 -19.41 -11.20
N ILE A 299 -11.00 -19.98 -11.54
CA ILE A 299 -9.98 -20.33 -10.55
C ILE A 299 -9.35 -19.06 -9.98
N ILE A 300 -9.06 -18.07 -10.84
CA ILE A 300 -8.55 -16.76 -10.42
C ILE A 300 -9.53 -16.11 -9.43
N ASP A 301 -10.81 -16.02 -9.78
CA ASP A 301 -11.81 -15.40 -8.90
C ASP A 301 -11.95 -16.15 -7.56
N LYS A 302 -11.96 -17.49 -7.57
CA LYS A 302 -11.97 -18.30 -6.34
C LYS A 302 -10.73 -18.04 -5.47
N CYS A 303 -9.54 -18.01 -6.08
CA CYS A 303 -8.29 -17.72 -5.36
C CYS A 303 -8.30 -16.31 -4.77
N THR A 304 -8.83 -15.34 -5.51
CA THR A 304 -8.96 -13.95 -5.05
C THR A 304 -9.89 -13.87 -3.84
N ILE A 305 -11.08 -14.44 -3.91
CA ILE A 305 -12.04 -14.44 -2.78
C ILE A 305 -11.41 -15.09 -1.53
N GLN A 306 -10.82 -16.29 -1.68
CA GLN A 306 -10.19 -17.00 -0.56
C GLN A 306 -9.05 -16.21 0.10
N MET A 307 -8.29 -15.46 -0.70
CA MET A 307 -7.17 -14.66 -0.21
C MET A 307 -7.62 -13.51 0.70
N TYR A 308 -8.81 -12.92 0.44
CA TYR A 308 -9.35 -11.82 1.23
C TYR A 308 -10.29 -12.29 2.38
N GLU A 309 -10.96 -13.42 2.25
CA GLU A 309 -11.83 -13.95 3.30
C GLU A 309 -11.05 -14.54 4.49
N GLN A 310 -9.94 -15.24 4.24
CA GLN A 310 -9.35 -16.11 5.25
C GLN A 310 -8.19 -15.49 6.06
N PHE A 311 -7.59 -14.37 5.65
CA PHE A 311 -6.34 -13.89 6.26
C PHE A 311 -6.30 -12.40 6.59
N ASP A 312 -6.15 -12.07 7.89
CA ASP A 312 -5.50 -10.82 8.29
C ASP A 312 -3.99 -11.03 8.19
N MET A 313 -3.42 -10.50 7.12
CA MET A 313 -2.03 -10.72 6.79
C MET A 313 -1.08 -9.97 7.74
N LYS A 314 -1.55 -8.95 8.47
CA LYS A 314 -0.73 -8.05 9.29
C LYS A 314 0.26 -8.78 10.21
N GLU A 315 -0.16 -9.87 10.85
CA GLU A 315 0.62 -10.58 11.87
C GLU A 315 1.70 -11.50 11.30
N ILE A 316 1.34 -12.33 10.31
CA ILE A 316 2.28 -13.22 9.61
C ILE A 316 3.36 -12.39 8.94
N ASN A 317 2.98 -11.22 8.42
CA ASN A 317 3.89 -10.33 7.75
C ASN A 317 4.88 -9.66 8.68
N MET A 318 4.45 -9.18 9.85
CA MET A 318 5.36 -8.62 10.84
C MET A 318 6.41 -9.65 11.28
N VAL A 319 6.03 -10.93 11.34
CA VAL A 319 6.96 -12.04 11.62
C VAL A 319 7.90 -12.32 10.44
N LEU A 320 7.41 -12.34 9.20
CA LEU A 320 8.24 -12.58 8.01
C LEU A 320 9.23 -11.43 7.74
N ILE A 321 8.75 -10.18 7.89
CA ILE A 321 9.52 -8.93 7.74
C ILE A 321 10.64 -8.84 8.78
N ARG A 322 10.32 -9.08 10.06
CA ARG A 322 11.30 -8.98 11.16
C ARG A 322 12.45 -9.98 11.02
N ASN A 323 12.24 -11.07 10.27
CA ASN A 323 13.17 -12.20 10.19
C ASN A 323 13.86 -12.34 8.82
N ASN A 324 13.73 -11.37 7.90
CA ASN A 324 14.36 -11.38 6.57
C ASN A 324 14.02 -12.63 5.71
N LEU A 325 12.89 -13.29 5.98
CA LEU A 325 12.43 -14.47 5.24
C LEU A 325 11.55 -14.06 4.05
N LEU A 326 12.00 -13.09 3.24
CA LEU A 326 11.26 -12.59 2.08
C LEU A 326 10.88 -13.71 1.09
N ASN A 327 11.74 -14.72 0.94
CA ASN A 327 11.48 -15.82 0.02
C ASN A 327 10.20 -16.59 0.39
N GLN A 328 9.84 -16.73 1.67
CA GLN A 328 8.58 -17.40 2.09
C GLN A 328 7.34 -16.51 1.90
N TYR A 329 7.53 -15.19 1.80
CA TYR A 329 6.48 -14.24 1.46
C TYR A 329 6.15 -14.27 -0.05
N THR A 330 7.15 -14.58 -0.88
CA THR A 330 7.07 -14.55 -2.35
C THR A 330 6.86 -15.94 -2.98
N THR A 331 7.08 -17.03 -2.26
CA THR A 331 6.92 -18.40 -2.78
C THR A 331 5.63 -19.09 -2.31
N TYR A 332 4.81 -19.48 -3.28
CA TYR A 332 4.19 -20.82 -3.36
C TYR A 332 3.41 -21.39 -2.16
N ASN A 333 2.80 -20.60 -1.27
CA ASN A 333 1.96 -21.18 -0.22
C ASN A 333 0.53 -21.46 -0.70
N PHE A 334 0.42 -22.35 -1.69
CA PHE A 334 -0.77 -23.15 -1.94
C PHE A 334 -0.45 -24.61 -1.57
N PRO A 335 -1.27 -25.29 -0.73
CA PRO A 335 -2.57 -24.84 -0.23
C PRO A 335 -2.44 -23.80 0.90
N LEU A 336 -3.51 -23.02 1.08
CA LEU A 336 -3.68 -22.12 2.22
C LEU A 336 -3.51 -22.94 3.50
N LEU A 337 -2.55 -22.58 4.37
CA LEU A 337 -2.51 -23.12 5.71
C LEU A 337 -3.80 -22.69 6.41
N THR A 338 -4.80 -23.57 6.47
CA THR A 338 -6.14 -23.27 7.00
C THR A 338 -6.12 -22.77 8.44
N LYS A 339 -5.04 -23.05 9.19
CA LYS A 339 -4.70 -22.44 10.48
C LYS A 339 -3.19 -22.29 10.64
N VAL A 340 -2.70 -21.07 10.81
CA VAL A 340 -1.39 -20.85 11.44
C VAL A 340 -1.58 -21.10 12.94
N ASN A 341 -1.00 -22.16 13.47
CA ASN A 341 -1.04 -22.48 14.90
C ASN A 341 0.26 -22.00 15.59
N GLU A 342 0.28 -21.97 16.92
CA GLU A 342 1.49 -21.62 17.69
C GLU A 342 2.68 -22.51 17.33
N MET A 343 2.45 -23.77 16.93
CA MET A 343 3.51 -24.66 16.46
C MET A 343 4.17 -24.19 15.15
N HIS A 344 3.43 -23.65 14.18
CA HIS A 344 4.02 -23.09 12.96
C HIS A 344 4.86 -21.86 13.26
N LEU A 345 4.38 -20.98 14.15
CA LEU A 345 5.16 -19.83 14.64
C LEU A 345 6.40 -20.28 15.41
N GLN A 346 6.28 -21.30 16.29
CA GLN A 346 7.39 -21.87 17.04
C GLN A 346 8.38 -22.64 16.18
N GLN A 347 7.96 -23.33 15.11
CA GLN A 347 8.85 -24.01 14.17
C GLN A 347 9.65 -23.02 13.33
N VAL A 348 9.04 -21.89 12.93
CA VAL A 348 9.78 -20.77 12.35
C VAL A 348 10.79 -20.26 13.36
N ILE A 349 10.41 -20.05 14.63
CA ILE A 349 11.32 -19.64 15.71
C ILE A 349 12.45 -20.67 15.97
N HIS A 350 12.17 -21.96 15.95
CA HIS A 350 13.16 -23.01 16.21
C HIS A 350 14.18 -23.10 15.06
N ARG A 351 13.73 -22.96 13.81
CA ARG A 351 14.62 -22.81 12.64
C ARG A 351 15.47 -21.54 12.70
N LEU A 352 15.03 -20.48 13.40
CA LEU A 352 15.86 -19.28 13.66
C LEU A 352 17.02 -19.57 14.63
N ILE A 353 16.86 -20.47 15.60
CA ILE A 353 17.93 -20.85 16.54
C ILE A 353 19.01 -21.67 15.82
N ASP A 354 18.62 -22.58 14.93
CA ASP A 354 19.55 -23.39 14.12
C ASP A 354 20.29 -22.56 13.04
N LEU A 355 19.68 -21.48 12.55
CA LEU A 355 20.33 -20.56 11.61
C LEU A 355 21.28 -19.58 12.31
N GLN A 356 21.02 -19.19 13.57
CA GLN A 356 21.96 -18.41 14.36
C GLN A 356 23.18 -19.22 14.80
N SER A 357 23.01 -20.51 15.14
CA SER A 357 24.13 -21.39 15.47
C SER A 357 25.05 -21.65 14.27
N THR A 358 24.51 -21.72 13.05
CA THR A 358 25.31 -21.86 11.81
C THR A 358 25.95 -20.55 11.34
N SER A 359 25.40 -19.39 11.68
CA SER A 359 26.01 -18.08 11.39
C SER A 359 27.30 -17.81 12.19
N ASN A 360 27.44 -18.42 13.38
CA ASN A 360 28.66 -18.35 14.18
C ASN A 360 29.81 -19.21 13.62
N ILE A 361 29.51 -20.19 12.76
CA ILE A 361 30.54 -21.03 12.13
C ILE A 361 31.18 -20.33 10.92
N ARG A 362 30.44 -19.45 10.22
CA ARG A 362 30.95 -18.71 9.04
C ARG A 362 31.91 -17.56 9.39
N LYS A 363 31.97 -17.10 10.64
CA LYS A 363 32.95 -16.09 11.09
C LYS A 363 34.33 -16.69 11.44
N ALA A 364 34.48 -18.01 11.41
CA ALA A 364 35.74 -18.70 11.73
C ALA A 364 36.57 -19.14 10.50
N MET A 365 36.12 -18.85 9.28
CA MET A 365 36.82 -19.26 8.05
C MET A 365 36.94 -18.10 7.04
N VAL A 366 37.80 -17.15 7.37
CA VAL A 366 38.53 -16.36 6.36
C VAL A 366 39.95 -16.16 6.91
N PRO A 367 40.97 -16.91 6.43
CA PRO A 367 42.35 -16.54 6.66
C PRO A 367 42.74 -15.42 5.69
N VAL A 368 43.37 -14.39 6.27
CA VAL A 368 44.18 -13.27 5.73
C VAL A 368 44.12 -13.00 4.24
#